data_AF-A0A0E0KQE7-F1
#
_entry.id   AF-A0A0E0KQE7-F1
#
_cell.length_a   1.000
_cell.length_b   1.000
_cell.length_c   1.000
_cell.angle_alpha   90.00
_cell.angle_beta   90.00
_cell.angle_gamma   90.00
#
_symmetry.space_group_name_H-M   'P 1'
#
loop_
_entity.id
_entity.type
_entity.pdbx_description
1 polymer ?
#
loop_
_entity_poly.entity_id
_entity_poly.type
_entity_poly.pdbx_seq_one_letter_code
_entity_poly.pdbx_strand_id
1 'polypeptide(L)'
;MAVMRGVVVVLALVVVAVAAAAVRGADGAGECGATPPDKMALKLAPCASAAKDPKSTPSSGCCTAVHTIGKQSPKCLCAVMLSSTTRNAGIKPEVAITIPKRCNIADRPVGYKCGDYTLP
;
A
#
# COMPACT_ATOMS: atom_id res chain seq x y z
N MET A 1 27.88 47.47 6.68
CA MET A 1 27.22 46.83 5.51
C MET A 1 27.52 45.34 5.38
N ALA A 2 28.75 44.87 5.63
CA ALA A 2 29.10 43.44 5.58
C ALA A 2 28.40 42.58 6.65
N VAL A 3 28.26 43.11 7.88
CA VAL A 3 27.59 42.41 9.00
C VAL A 3 26.11 42.18 8.72
N MET A 4 25.42 43.16 8.12
CA MET A 4 24.00 43.07 7.79
C MET A 4 23.75 42.10 6.63
N ARG A 5 24.68 42.02 5.67
CA ARG A 5 24.67 41.00 4.60
C ARG A 5 24.91 39.61 5.17
N GLY A 6 25.84 39.44 6.12
CA GLY A 6 26.10 38.18 6.80
C GLY A 6 24.89 37.70 7.62
N VAL A 7 24.25 38.59 8.38
CA VAL A 7 23.03 38.29 9.15
C VAL A 7 21.88 37.88 8.23
N VAL A 8 21.68 38.54 7.10
CA VAL A 8 20.64 38.19 6.12
C VAL A 8 20.91 36.83 5.47
N VAL A 9 22.18 36.51 5.17
CA VAL A 9 22.56 35.19 4.61
C VAL A 9 22.33 34.08 5.64
N VAL A 10 22.69 34.30 6.90
CA VAL A 10 22.45 33.33 7.98
C VAL A 10 20.95 33.12 8.21
N LEU A 11 20.16 34.19 8.24
CA LEU A 11 18.69 34.09 8.35
C LEU A 11 18.07 33.34 7.17
N ALA A 12 18.52 33.61 5.94
CA ALA A 12 18.04 32.90 4.76
C ALA A 12 18.38 31.41 4.80
N LEU A 13 19.59 31.04 5.24
CA LEU A 13 20.00 29.65 5.41
C LEU A 13 19.19 28.93 6.49
N VAL A 14 18.89 29.60 7.61
CA VAL A 14 18.04 29.07 8.67
C VAL A 14 16.60 28.84 8.17
N VAL A 15 16.04 29.79 7.42
CA VAL A 15 14.69 29.65 6.84
C VAL A 15 14.62 28.49 5.84
N VAL A 16 15.65 28.32 5.00
CA VAL A 16 15.74 27.19 4.05
C VAL A 16 15.87 25.85 4.77
N ALA A 17 16.66 25.78 5.85
CA ALA A 17 16.78 24.56 6.66
C ALA A 17 15.47 24.19 7.36
N VAL A 18 14.73 25.17 7.87
CA VAL A 18 13.42 24.95 8.50
C VAL A 18 12.36 24.54 7.47
N ALA A 19 12.38 25.12 6.27
CA ALA A 19 11.50 24.71 5.17
C ALA A 19 11.78 23.28 4.68
N ALA A 20 13.05 22.88 4.61
CA ALA A 20 13.45 21.51 4.29
C ALA A 20 13.08 20.51 5.40
N ALA A 21 13.02 20.94 6.66
CA ALA A 21 12.56 20.10 7.78
C ALA A 21 11.02 20.00 7.83
N ALA A 22 10.29 20.95 7.25
CA ALA A 22 8.82 20.93 7.18
C ALA A 22 8.27 19.99 6.10
N VAL A 23 9.10 19.51 5.15
CA VAL A 23 8.70 18.48 4.17
C VAL A 23 8.83 17.05 4.73
N ARG A 24 8.69 16.89 6.06
CA ARG A 24 8.58 15.56 6.66
C ARG A 24 7.13 15.11 6.56
N GLY A 25 6.83 14.46 5.43
CA GLY A 25 5.72 13.53 5.23
C GLY A 25 4.38 13.97 5.82
N ALA A 26 3.51 14.51 4.97
CA ALA A 26 2.08 14.39 5.21
C ALA A 26 1.69 12.91 5.10
N ASP A 27 1.98 12.11 6.12
CA ASP A 27 1.41 10.77 6.30
C ASP A 27 -0.06 10.97 6.72
N GLY A 28 -0.86 11.41 5.75
CA GLY A 28 -2.29 11.17 5.80
C GLY A 28 -2.46 9.67 5.90
N ALA A 29 -3.11 9.18 6.95
CA ALA A 29 -3.38 7.77 7.16
C ALA A 29 -3.89 7.17 5.84
N GLY A 30 -3.06 6.33 5.23
CA GLY A 30 -3.35 5.76 3.91
C GLY A 30 -4.53 4.80 3.99
N GLU A 31 -4.82 4.12 2.89
CA GLU A 31 -5.90 3.13 2.81
C GLU A 31 -5.78 2.00 3.86
N CYS A 32 -4.58 1.82 4.42
CA CYS A 32 -4.19 0.87 5.46
C CYS A 32 -3.87 1.51 6.82
N GLY A 33 -4.31 2.75 7.05
CA GLY A 33 -4.06 3.50 8.28
C GLY A 33 -2.63 4.01 8.38
N ALA A 34 -1.98 3.79 9.53
CA ALA A 34 -0.59 4.22 9.78
C ALA A 34 0.47 3.39 9.04
N THR A 35 0.09 2.26 8.44
CA THR A 35 1.01 1.44 7.65
C THR A 35 0.72 1.64 6.17
N PRO A 36 1.72 1.96 5.33
CA PRO A 36 1.51 2.10 3.89
C PRO A 36 1.18 0.74 3.25
N PRO A 37 0.36 0.71 2.20
CA PRO A 37 -0.07 -0.52 1.53
C PRO A 37 1.11 -1.33 0.98
N ASP A 38 2.19 -0.68 0.54
CA ASP A 38 3.40 -1.34 0.08
C ASP A 38 4.09 -2.17 1.18
N LYS A 39 4.10 -1.68 2.43
CA LYS A 39 4.62 -2.46 3.57
C LYS A 39 3.69 -3.63 3.92
N MET A 40 2.38 -3.41 3.80
CA MET A 40 1.39 -4.48 4.00
C MET A 40 1.48 -5.55 2.89
N ALA A 41 1.84 -5.18 1.66
CA ALA A 41 2.03 -6.11 0.55
C ALA A 41 3.12 -7.15 0.83
N LEU A 42 4.13 -6.80 1.62
CA LEU A 42 5.16 -7.76 2.06
C LEU A 42 4.57 -8.91 2.88
N LYS A 43 3.48 -8.68 3.63
CA LYS A 43 2.78 -9.75 4.36
C LYS A 43 2.05 -10.72 3.43
N LEU A 44 1.82 -10.32 2.17
CA LEU A 44 1.28 -11.17 1.11
C LEU A 44 2.36 -11.82 0.26
N ALA A 45 3.63 -11.78 0.66
CA ALA A 45 4.68 -12.60 0.07
C ALA A 45 4.28 -14.09 -0.15
N PRO A 46 3.63 -14.80 0.81
CA PRO A 46 3.16 -16.17 0.58
C PRO A 46 2.06 -16.28 -0.50
N CYS A 47 1.43 -15.17 -0.89
CA CYS A 47 0.49 -15.12 -2.00
C CYS A 47 1.18 -14.97 -3.36
N ALA A 48 2.49 -14.75 -3.46
CA ALA A 48 3.15 -14.40 -4.72
C ALA A 48 2.87 -15.40 -5.85
N SER A 49 3.00 -16.71 -5.60
CA SER A 49 2.69 -17.74 -6.61
C SER A 49 1.22 -17.72 -7.01
N ALA A 50 0.33 -17.57 -6.03
CA ALA A 50 -1.10 -17.45 -6.24
C ALA A 50 -1.51 -16.15 -6.97
N ALA A 51 -0.75 -15.08 -6.81
CA ALA A 51 -1.01 -13.78 -7.39
C ALA A 51 -0.46 -13.67 -8.82
N LYS A 52 0.56 -14.46 -9.15
CA LYS A 52 1.11 -14.56 -10.52
C LYS A 52 0.29 -15.52 -11.39
N ASP A 53 -0.06 -16.68 -10.83
CA ASP A 53 -0.77 -17.72 -11.56
C ASP A 53 -2.22 -17.87 -11.08
N PRO A 54 -3.21 -17.59 -11.94
CA PRO A 54 -4.63 -17.69 -11.58
C PRO A 54 -5.06 -19.13 -11.27
N LYS A 55 -4.31 -20.12 -11.74
CA LYS A 55 -4.55 -21.55 -11.49
C LYS A 55 -3.80 -22.10 -10.27
N SER A 56 -2.86 -21.33 -9.70
CA SER A 56 -2.13 -21.79 -8.51
C SER A 56 -3.06 -21.80 -7.30
N THR A 57 -2.91 -22.76 -6.40
CA THR A 57 -3.69 -22.78 -5.15
C THR A 57 -3.01 -21.85 -4.13
N PRO A 58 -3.73 -20.87 -3.55
CA PRO A 58 -3.16 -20.05 -2.48
C PRO A 58 -2.87 -20.90 -1.25
N SER A 59 -1.72 -20.65 -0.63
CA SER A 59 -1.35 -21.32 0.62
C SER A 59 -2.23 -20.83 1.78
N SER A 60 -2.39 -21.64 2.82
CA SER A 60 -3.16 -21.28 4.02
C SER A 60 -2.69 -19.97 4.63
N GLY A 61 -1.37 -19.75 4.73
CA GLY A 61 -0.79 -18.50 5.22
C GLY A 61 -1.16 -17.27 4.36
N CYS A 62 -1.25 -17.44 3.05
CA CYS A 62 -1.73 -16.40 2.15
C CYS A 62 -3.21 -16.06 2.46
N CYS A 63 -4.07 -17.07 2.55
CA CYS A 63 -5.48 -16.86 2.79
C CYS A 63 -5.76 -16.24 4.16
N THR A 64 -5.03 -16.63 5.20
CA THR A 64 -5.11 -15.99 6.52
C THR A 64 -4.73 -14.51 6.47
N ALA A 65 -3.65 -14.15 5.76
CA ALA A 65 -3.22 -12.76 5.63
C ALA A 65 -4.27 -11.93 4.87
N VAL A 66 -4.76 -12.44 3.74
CA VAL A 66 -5.81 -11.79 2.92
C VAL A 66 -7.11 -11.63 3.71
N HIS A 67 -7.52 -12.65 4.44
CA HIS A 67 -8.71 -12.61 5.30
C HIS A 67 -8.56 -11.57 6.41
N THR A 68 -7.41 -11.53 7.08
CA THR A 68 -7.16 -10.57 8.17
C THR A 68 -7.20 -9.13 7.67
N ILE A 69 -6.54 -8.83 6.55
CA ILE A 69 -6.50 -7.48 5.98
C ILE A 69 -7.88 -7.10 5.42
N GLY A 70 -8.53 -8.01 4.69
CA GLY A 70 -9.86 -7.78 4.12
C GLY A 70 -10.92 -7.52 5.19
N LYS A 71 -10.88 -8.26 6.30
CA LYS A 71 -11.77 -8.07 7.45
C LYS A 71 -11.51 -6.74 8.17
N GLN A 72 -10.25 -6.34 8.29
CA GLN A 72 -9.91 -5.07 8.93
C GLN A 72 -10.34 -3.88 8.07
N SER A 73 -10.02 -3.90 6.78
CA SER A 73 -10.33 -2.82 5.85
C SER A 73 -10.29 -3.33 4.41
N PRO A 74 -11.44 -3.44 3.72
CA PRO A 74 -11.46 -3.89 2.33
C PRO A 74 -10.77 -2.90 1.39
N LYS A 75 -10.78 -1.61 1.76
CA LYS A 75 -10.01 -0.55 1.12
C LYS A 75 -8.50 -0.79 1.19
N CYS A 76 -7.98 -1.16 2.37
CA CYS A 76 -6.58 -1.54 2.53
C CYS A 76 -6.22 -2.76 1.68
N LEU A 77 -7.08 -3.78 1.64
CA LEU A 77 -6.86 -4.96 0.82
C LEU A 77 -6.73 -4.58 -0.67
N CYS A 78 -7.62 -3.73 -1.18
CA CYS A 78 -7.50 -3.18 -2.54
C CYS A 78 -6.17 -2.47 -2.74
N ALA A 79 -5.82 -1.52 -1.86
CA ALA A 79 -4.59 -0.76 -1.97
C ALA A 79 -3.35 -1.67 -1.99
N VAL A 80 -3.35 -2.74 -1.20
CA VAL A 80 -2.28 -3.75 -1.18
C VAL A 80 -2.20 -4.51 -2.51
N MET A 81 -3.33 -5.01 -3.02
CA MET A 81 -3.38 -5.76 -4.28
C MET A 81 -3.02 -4.90 -5.50
N LEU A 82 -3.29 -3.59 -5.44
CA LEU A 82 -2.99 -2.63 -6.50
C LEU A 82 -1.69 -1.85 -6.28
N SER A 83 -0.98 -2.10 -5.17
CA SER A 83 0.22 -1.36 -4.76
C SER A 83 1.37 -1.47 -5.78
N SER A 84 2.26 -0.49 -5.73
CA SER A 84 3.47 -0.48 -6.56
C SER A 84 4.35 -1.70 -6.30
N THR A 85 4.42 -2.16 -5.04
CA THR A 85 5.15 -3.37 -4.64
C THR A 85 4.62 -4.61 -5.35
N THR A 86 3.30 -4.78 -5.38
CA THR A 86 2.64 -5.90 -6.06
C THR A 86 2.91 -5.85 -7.57
N ARG A 87 2.80 -4.67 -8.19
CA ARG A 87 3.10 -4.48 -9.62
C ARG A 87 4.57 -4.78 -9.95
N ASN A 88 5.51 -4.28 -9.15
CA ASN A 88 6.94 -4.54 -9.31
C ASN A 88 7.30 -6.02 -9.13
N ALA A 89 6.54 -6.77 -8.33
CA ALA A 89 6.71 -8.21 -8.18
C ALA A 89 6.24 -9.02 -9.42
N GLY A 90 5.73 -8.35 -10.46
CA GLY A 90 5.19 -8.96 -11.68
C GLY A 90 3.79 -9.55 -11.49
N ILE A 91 3.08 -9.13 -10.45
CA ILE A 91 1.71 -9.59 -10.16
C ILE A 91 0.72 -8.71 -10.93
N LYS A 92 -0.20 -9.36 -11.63
CA LYS A 92 -1.27 -8.68 -12.36
C LYS A 92 -2.44 -8.38 -11.42
N PRO A 93 -2.96 -7.14 -11.39
CA PRO A 93 -4.12 -6.78 -10.56
C PRO A 93 -5.32 -7.69 -10.81
N GLU A 94 -5.56 -8.09 -12.07
CA GLU A 94 -6.66 -8.98 -12.48
C GLU A 94 -6.60 -10.33 -11.77
N VAL A 95 -5.40 -10.85 -11.51
CA VAL A 95 -5.21 -12.13 -10.82
C VAL A 95 -5.28 -11.90 -9.30
N ALA A 96 -4.67 -10.83 -8.82
CA ALA A 96 -4.61 -10.49 -7.40
C ALA A 96 -6.00 -10.33 -6.75
N ILE A 97 -6.93 -9.65 -7.43
CA ILE A 97 -8.31 -9.45 -6.96
C ILE A 97 -9.14 -10.74 -6.90
N THR A 98 -8.69 -11.83 -7.55
CA THR A 98 -9.35 -13.14 -7.49
C THR A 98 -8.88 -14.00 -6.32
N ILE A 99 -7.79 -13.61 -5.63
CA ILE A 99 -7.26 -14.36 -4.48
C ILE A 99 -8.31 -14.51 -3.37
N PRO A 100 -9.07 -13.47 -2.96
CA PRO A 100 -10.12 -13.62 -1.95
C PRO A 100 -11.16 -14.69 -2.29
N LYS A 101 -11.50 -14.82 -3.59
CA LYS A 101 -12.40 -15.88 -4.10
C LYS A 101 -11.79 -17.26 -3.94
N ARG A 102 -10.54 -17.41 -4.38
CA ARG A 102 -9.80 -18.69 -4.35
C ARG A 102 -9.48 -19.15 -2.93
N CYS A 103 -9.35 -18.21 -2.00
CA CYS A 103 -9.25 -18.47 -0.57
C CYS A 103 -10.60 -18.80 0.10
N ASN A 104 -11.71 -18.78 -0.66
CA ASN A 104 -13.05 -19.07 -0.17
C ASN A 104 -13.44 -18.27 1.09
N ILE A 105 -13.11 -16.97 1.11
CA ILE A 105 -13.44 -16.08 2.23
C ILE A 105 -14.93 -15.77 2.18
N ALA A 106 -15.69 -16.21 3.19
CA ALA A 106 -17.14 -16.06 3.26
C ALA A 106 -17.58 -14.58 3.41
N ASP A 107 -16.93 -13.82 4.31
CA ASP A 107 -17.23 -12.39 4.57
C ASP A 107 -16.53 -11.43 3.59
N ARG A 108 -16.28 -11.92 2.39
CA ARG A 108 -15.66 -11.12 1.33
C ARG A 108 -16.65 -10.07 0.84
N PRO A 109 -16.23 -8.80 0.68
CA PRO A 109 -17.09 -7.76 0.12
C PRO A 109 -17.20 -7.96 -1.41
N VAL A 110 -18.09 -8.86 -1.82
CA VAL A 110 -18.43 -9.12 -3.22
C VAL A 110 -18.96 -7.83 -3.85
N GLY A 111 -18.46 -7.48 -5.03
CA GLY A 111 -18.84 -6.23 -5.70
C GLY A 111 -18.10 -4.98 -5.22
N TYR A 112 -17.13 -5.11 -4.30
CA TYR A 112 -16.31 -3.97 -3.87
C TYR A 112 -15.41 -3.47 -5.00
N LYS A 113 -15.46 -2.15 -5.26
CA LYS A 113 -14.64 -1.50 -6.28
C LYS A 113 -13.25 -1.14 -5.74
N CYS A 114 -12.23 -1.81 -6.26
CA CYS A 114 -10.81 -1.46 -6.13
C CYS A 114 -10.37 -0.61 -7.34
N GLY A 115 -10.77 0.66 -7.38
CA GLY A 115 -10.54 1.51 -8.57
C GLY A 115 -11.27 0.96 -9.79
N ASP A 116 -10.53 0.62 -10.85
CA ASP A 116 -11.09 0.04 -12.08
C ASP A 116 -11.47 -1.44 -11.95
N TYR A 117 -11.05 -2.10 -10.87
CA TYR A 117 -11.29 -3.52 -10.65
C TYR A 117 -12.41 -3.75 -9.64
N THR A 118 -13.17 -4.84 -9.79
CA THR A 118 -14.22 -5.22 -8.84
C THR A 118 -13.93 -6.60 -8.27
N LEU A 119 -14.02 -6.74 -6.95
CA LEU A 119 -13.88 -8.05 -6.30
C LEU A 119 -15.03 -8.97 -6.76
N PRO A 120 -14.72 -10.14 -7.37
CA PRO A 120 -15.75 -11.03 -7.95
C PRO A 120 -16.47 -11.88 -6.89
#